data_AF-A0A8B9ZKV3-F1
#
_entry.id   AF-A0A8B9ZKV3-F1
#
_cell.length_a   1.000
_cell.length_b   1.000
_cell.length_c   1.000
_cell.angle_alpha   90.00
_cell.angle_beta   90.00
_cell.angle_gamma   90.00
#
_symmetry.space_group_name_H-M   'P 1'
#
loop_
_entity.id
_entity.type
_entity.pdbx_description
1 polymer ?
#
loop_
_entity_poly.entity_id
_entity_poly.type
_entity_poly.pdbx_seq_one_letter_code
_entity_poly.pdbx_strand_id
1 'polypeptide(L)'
;MDLDSLSSASSLQALAKLLSDAPGDDDDDDEQGPRCSVSAMTPGSIGPVKKETCGTSEVKSENRKTIWNTEEVPEGSEFDDIWDPREQPEYEILFKQQVGTEDVFFGMSRKDPSTACCEDMVIKIKLPETKVSDITLDIQDKVLDLRTPQKKLLLHLPCPVDSKNGKARFLSEEEILEVTLRMTREFDFINFA
;
A
#
# COMPACT_ATOMS: atom_id res chain seq x y z
N MET A 1 -5.29 24.74 -15.22
CA MET A 1 -3.92 24.24 -15.08
C MET A 1 -3.28 24.37 -16.44
N ASP A 2 -2.50 25.43 -16.62
CA ASP A 2 -1.99 25.86 -17.92
C ASP A 2 -0.80 25.01 -18.33
N LEU A 3 -1.03 24.10 -19.29
CA LEU A 3 -0.05 23.14 -19.80
C LEU A 3 1.18 23.84 -20.43
N ASP A 4 1.02 25.08 -20.89
CA ASP A 4 2.06 25.89 -21.51
C ASP A 4 3.17 26.32 -20.55
N SER A 5 2.92 26.33 -19.23
CA SER A 5 3.95 26.71 -18.25
C SER A 5 5.00 25.63 -18.01
N LEU A 6 4.75 24.38 -18.40
CA LEU A 6 5.69 23.27 -18.24
C LEU A 6 6.67 23.14 -19.42
N SER A 7 6.37 23.79 -20.55
CA SER A 7 7.13 23.69 -21.80
C SER A 7 8.01 24.92 -22.07
N SER A 8 8.38 25.68 -21.04
CA SER A 8 9.35 26.76 -21.22
C SER A 8 10.72 26.17 -21.56
N ALA A 9 11.42 26.74 -22.53
CA ALA A 9 12.78 26.32 -22.88
C ALA A 9 13.73 26.37 -21.65
N SER A 10 13.42 27.27 -20.71
CA SER A 10 14.16 27.41 -19.45
C SER A 10 13.96 26.22 -18.49
N SER A 11 12.75 25.67 -18.38
CA SER A 11 12.47 24.52 -17.52
C SER A 11 13.12 23.24 -18.08
N LEU A 12 13.16 23.08 -19.41
CA LEU A 12 13.85 21.96 -20.06
C LEU A 12 15.37 22.01 -19.87
N GLN A 13 15.99 23.20 -19.87
CA GLN A 13 17.43 23.35 -19.60
C GLN A 13 17.80 23.07 -18.15
N ALA A 14 16.96 23.47 -17.18
CA ALA A 14 17.18 23.18 -15.77
C ALA A 14 17.12 21.67 -15.50
N LEU A 15 16.19 20.98 -16.15
CA LEU A 15 16.05 19.53 -16.03
C LEU A 15 17.24 18.80 -16.66
N ALA A 16 17.72 19.25 -17.83
CA ALA A 16 18.90 18.70 -18.49
C ALA A 16 20.16 18.75 -17.61
N LYS A 17 20.36 19.85 -16.86
CA LYS A 17 21.47 19.98 -15.89
C LYS A 17 21.36 19.07 -14.69
N LEU A 18 20.13 18.71 -14.29
CA LEU A 18 19.89 17.81 -13.16
C LEU A 18 20.09 16.33 -13.54
N LEU A 19 19.83 16.01 -14.81
CA LEU A 19 19.94 14.65 -15.37
C LEU A 19 21.35 14.31 -15.88
N SER A 20 22.19 15.31 -16.14
CA SER A 20 23.60 15.11 -16.49
C SER A 20 24.42 14.84 -15.23
N ASP A 21 24.43 13.58 -14.77
CA ASP A 21 25.30 13.10 -13.71
C ASP A 21 26.64 12.63 -14.30
N ALA A 22 27.67 13.48 -14.24
CA ALA A 22 29.08 13.09 -14.29
C ALA A 22 29.97 14.25 -13.80
N PRO A 23 30.93 13.99 -12.89
CA PRO A 23 31.92 14.97 -12.48
C PRO A 23 32.91 15.18 -13.63
N GLY A 24 33.01 16.41 -14.13
CA GLY A 24 34.13 16.80 -14.98
C GLY A 24 35.36 17.01 -14.10
N ASP A 25 36.39 16.22 -14.36
CA ASP A 25 37.78 16.50 -13.99
C ASP A 25 38.15 17.94 -14.37
N ASP A 26 38.73 18.66 -13.41
CA ASP A 26 39.76 19.67 -13.66
C ASP A 26 40.78 19.55 -12.50
N ASP A 27 42.03 19.28 -12.89
CA ASP A 27 43.22 18.97 -12.08
C ASP A 27 43.93 20.21 -11.45
N ASP A 28 44.75 19.92 -10.41
CA ASP A 28 45.92 20.64 -9.85
C ASP A 28 45.70 21.97 -9.07
N ASP A 29 46.33 22.31 -7.91
CA ASP A 29 47.53 21.87 -7.19
C ASP A 29 47.49 22.35 -5.70
N ASP A 30 48.41 21.82 -4.89
CA ASP A 30 48.61 21.81 -3.42
C ASP A 30 48.31 23.04 -2.51
N GLU A 31 47.97 22.69 -1.24
CA GLU A 31 48.56 23.15 0.05
C GLU A 31 47.55 23.56 1.17
N GLN A 32 47.81 23.02 2.37
CA GLN A 32 47.35 23.43 3.71
C GLN A 32 45.99 22.87 4.22
N GLY A 33 46.09 21.73 4.91
CA GLY A 33 44.98 21.16 5.68
C GLY A 33 44.62 21.98 6.94
N PRO A 34 43.35 21.95 7.39
CA PRO A 34 42.98 22.38 8.73
C PRO A 34 42.89 21.19 9.68
N ARG A 35 43.75 21.20 10.70
CA ARG A 35 43.64 20.36 11.88
C ARG A 35 42.44 20.84 12.70
N CYS A 36 41.36 20.09 12.74
CA CYS A 36 40.35 20.26 13.77
C CYS A 36 40.51 19.15 14.81
N SER A 37 41.07 19.55 15.94
CA SER A 37 41.18 18.80 17.18
C SER A 37 39.83 18.24 17.60
N VAL A 38 39.71 16.92 17.63
CA VAL A 38 38.62 16.20 18.29
C VAL A 38 38.72 16.45 19.80
N SER A 39 38.01 17.47 20.30
CA SER A 39 37.80 17.62 21.72
C SER A 39 36.97 16.42 22.21
N ALA A 40 37.54 15.69 23.16
CA ALA A 40 36.98 14.50 23.77
C ALA A 40 35.59 14.77 24.37
N MET A 41 34.52 14.40 23.65
CA MET A 41 33.19 14.25 24.23
C MET A 41 33.09 12.85 24.82
N THR A 42 32.92 12.77 26.14
CA THR A 42 32.68 11.50 26.83
C THR A 42 31.18 11.27 27.01
N PRO A 43 30.70 10.01 27.09
CA PRO A 43 29.26 9.70 27.07
C PRO A 43 28.45 10.17 28.29
N GLY A 44 29.10 10.79 29.29
CA GLY A 44 28.47 11.23 30.54
C GLY A 44 27.90 12.66 30.52
N SER A 45 27.96 13.38 29.40
CA SER A 45 27.53 14.79 29.28
C SER A 45 26.24 15.01 28.50
N ILE A 46 25.52 13.94 28.12
CA ILE A 46 24.20 14.04 27.48
C ILE A 46 23.12 13.72 28.52
N GLY A 47 22.67 14.76 29.23
CA GLY A 47 21.59 14.71 30.23
C GLY A 47 21.13 16.11 30.66
N PRO A 48 19.84 16.32 30.99
CA PRO A 48 19.19 17.62 30.83
C PRO A 48 19.48 18.62 31.97
N VAL A 49 19.79 19.86 31.63
CA VAL A 49 19.63 21.02 32.52
C VAL A 49 18.17 21.44 32.54
N LYS A 50 17.53 21.36 33.71
CA LYS A 50 16.14 21.78 33.97
C LYS A 50 15.89 23.25 33.59
N LYS A 51 14.81 23.54 32.84
CA LYS A 51 13.64 24.31 33.32
C LYS A 51 12.53 24.53 32.26
N GLU A 52 11.30 24.21 32.69
CA GLU A 52 10.03 24.93 32.52
C GLU A 52 9.50 25.23 31.09
N THR A 53 8.57 24.41 30.60
CA THR A 53 7.14 24.73 30.38
C THR A 53 6.45 23.56 29.68
N CYS A 54 5.55 22.87 30.38
CA CYS A 54 4.72 21.80 29.84
C CYS A 54 3.46 22.44 29.25
N GLY A 55 3.39 22.58 27.93
CA GLY A 55 2.14 22.82 27.23
C GLY A 55 1.33 21.53 27.20
N THR A 56 0.51 21.29 28.22
CA THR A 56 -0.50 20.23 28.18
C THR A 56 -1.64 20.70 27.29
N SER A 57 -1.71 20.19 26.06
CA SER A 57 -2.94 20.23 25.26
C SER A 57 -3.99 19.40 26.00
N GLU A 58 -5.05 20.06 26.45
CA GLU A 58 -6.22 19.43 27.09
C GLU A 58 -6.89 18.47 26.10
N VAL A 59 -6.65 17.18 26.25
CA VAL A 59 -7.53 16.14 25.69
C VAL A 59 -8.71 16.03 26.64
N LYS A 60 -9.91 16.41 26.16
CA LYS A 60 -11.17 16.16 26.86
C LYS A 60 -11.26 14.67 27.19
N SER A 61 -11.21 14.34 28.48
CA SER A 61 -11.34 12.97 28.95
C SER A 61 -12.78 12.50 28.81
N GLU A 62 -13.12 11.81 27.73
CA GLU A 62 -14.27 10.92 27.75
C GLU A 62 -13.85 9.64 28.48
N ASN A 63 -14.41 9.45 29.69
CA ASN A 63 -14.29 8.26 30.55
C ASN A 63 -12.90 7.94 31.16
N ARG A 64 -12.73 8.31 32.45
CA ARG A 64 -11.60 7.94 33.34
C ARG A 64 -11.31 6.43 33.52
N LYS A 65 -12.05 5.55 32.84
CA LYS A 65 -11.85 4.09 32.88
C LYS A 65 -11.28 3.53 31.57
N THR A 66 -11.15 4.38 30.55
CA THR A 66 -10.69 3.99 29.23
C THR A 66 -9.25 4.47 29.09
N ILE A 67 -8.30 3.54 29.23
CA ILE A 67 -6.86 3.83 29.12
C ILE A 67 -6.43 4.06 27.67
N TRP A 68 -7.24 3.60 26.70
CA TRP A 68 -6.96 3.68 25.26
C TRP A 68 -8.11 4.38 24.53
N ASN A 69 -7.85 5.52 23.89
CA ASN A 69 -8.81 6.10 22.95
C ASN A 69 -8.69 5.40 21.58
N THR A 70 -9.81 5.22 20.86
CA THR A 70 -9.81 4.64 19.50
C THR A 70 -8.90 5.40 18.53
N GLU A 71 -8.71 6.70 18.74
CA GLU A 71 -7.80 7.55 17.95
C GLU A 71 -6.31 7.38 18.34
N GLU A 72 -6.01 6.77 19.49
CA GLU A 72 -4.65 6.59 20.03
C GLU A 72 -4.05 5.22 19.68
N VAL A 73 -4.86 4.28 19.18
CA VAL A 73 -4.38 3.03 18.60
C VAL A 73 -4.07 3.30 17.13
N PRO A 74 -2.79 3.30 16.69
CA PRO A 74 -2.48 3.47 15.28
C PRO A 74 -3.10 2.30 14.50
N GLU A 75 -4.09 2.59 13.65
CA GLU A 75 -4.60 1.67 12.63
C GLU A 75 -3.47 1.38 11.63
N GLY A 76 -2.53 0.50 11.99
CA GLY A 76 -1.30 0.37 11.21
C GLY A 76 -0.29 -0.66 11.70
N SER A 77 -0.34 -1.09 12.97
CA SER A 77 0.61 -2.09 13.50
C SER A 77 0.11 -3.54 13.39
N GLU A 78 -1.00 -3.77 12.69
CA GLU A 78 -1.57 -5.11 12.44
C GLU A 78 -1.04 -5.76 11.15
N PHE A 79 -0.21 -5.03 10.39
CA PHE A 79 0.01 -5.30 8.96
C PHE A 79 1.17 -6.23 8.62
N ASP A 80 1.98 -6.61 9.60
CA ASP A 80 2.86 -7.76 9.44
C ASP A 80 2.96 -8.44 10.79
N ASP A 81 2.22 -9.53 10.95
CA ASP A 81 2.32 -10.40 12.11
C ASP A 81 3.64 -11.18 12.00
N ILE A 82 4.75 -10.46 12.19
CA ILE A 82 6.13 -10.99 12.17
C ILE A 82 6.29 -12.13 13.20
N TRP A 83 5.35 -12.26 14.15
CA TRP A 83 5.30 -13.29 15.18
C TRP A 83 4.31 -14.43 14.92
N ASP A 84 3.57 -14.45 13.81
CA ASP A 84 2.69 -15.57 13.48
C ASP A 84 3.51 -16.70 12.83
N PRO A 85 3.52 -17.92 13.41
CA PRO A 85 4.27 -19.04 12.87
C PRO A 85 3.65 -19.65 11.60
N ARG A 86 2.47 -19.20 11.17
CA ARG A 86 1.76 -19.74 10.00
C ARG A 86 2.43 -19.30 8.70
N GLU A 87 2.58 -20.25 7.79
CA GLU A 87 3.15 -19.96 6.47
C GLU A 87 2.15 -19.18 5.60
N GLN A 88 2.68 -18.24 4.82
CA GLN A 88 1.88 -17.52 3.83
C GLN A 88 1.62 -18.43 2.61
N PRO A 89 0.35 -18.62 2.21
CA PRO A 89 0.01 -19.38 1.02
C PRO A 89 0.42 -18.63 -0.26
N GLU A 90 0.71 -19.37 -1.32
CA GLU A 90 0.90 -18.79 -2.65
C GLU A 90 -0.44 -18.25 -3.16
N TYR A 91 -0.42 -17.02 -3.68
CA TYR A 91 -1.60 -16.37 -4.21
C TYR A 91 -1.31 -15.69 -5.55
N GLU A 92 -2.36 -15.56 -6.36
CA GLU A 92 -2.34 -14.88 -7.65
C GLU A 92 -3.51 -13.91 -7.71
N ILE A 93 -3.25 -12.67 -8.16
CA ILE A 93 -4.29 -11.64 -8.35
C ILE A 93 -4.54 -11.49 -9.85
N LEU A 94 -5.78 -11.72 -10.25
CA LEU A 94 -6.26 -11.62 -11.62
C LEU A 94 -7.33 -10.54 -11.70
N PHE A 95 -7.42 -9.87 -12.84
CA PHE A 95 -8.47 -8.88 -13.11
C PHE A 95 -9.40 -9.41 -14.18
N LYS A 96 -10.70 -9.41 -13.91
CA LYS A 96 -11.74 -9.91 -14.79
C LYS A 96 -12.58 -8.75 -15.31
N GLN A 97 -12.68 -8.68 -16.62
CA GLN A 97 -13.55 -7.76 -17.35
C GLN A 97 -14.81 -8.49 -17.80
N GLN A 98 -15.96 -7.87 -17.58
CA GLN A 98 -17.25 -8.33 -18.08
C GLN A 98 -17.42 -7.78 -19.49
N VAL A 99 -17.28 -8.65 -20.50
CA VAL A 99 -17.38 -8.26 -21.91
C VAL A 99 -18.72 -8.76 -22.47
N GLY A 100 -19.55 -7.82 -22.92
CA GLY A 100 -20.83 -8.11 -23.56
C GLY A 100 -20.71 -8.33 -25.08
N THR A 101 -21.81 -8.71 -25.72
CA THR A 101 -21.85 -8.79 -27.20
C THR A 101 -21.69 -7.43 -27.87
N GLU A 102 -22.16 -6.38 -27.21
CA GLU A 102 -22.02 -4.97 -27.60
C GLU A 102 -20.55 -4.52 -27.65
N ASP A 103 -19.70 -5.10 -26.80
CA ASP A 103 -18.27 -4.80 -26.75
C ASP A 103 -17.54 -5.50 -27.88
N VAL A 104 -17.81 -6.80 -28.04
CA VAL A 104 -17.13 -7.64 -29.03
C VAL A 104 -17.53 -7.25 -30.46
N PHE A 105 -18.81 -7.00 -30.71
CA PHE A 105 -19.32 -6.83 -32.07
C PHE A 105 -19.52 -5.37 -32.48
N PHE A 106 -19.80 -4.46 -31.52
CA PHE A 106 -20.16 -3.08 -31.84
C PHE A 106 -19.22 -2.02 -31.23
N GLY A 107 -18.31 -2.41 -30.31
CA GLY A 107 -17.38 -1.49 -29.65
C GLY A 107 -18.07 -0.35 -28.90
N MET A 108 -19.31 -0.55 -28.44
CA MET A 108 -20.14 0.53 -27.90
C MET A 108 -19.80 0.89 -26.45
N SER A 109 -19.38 -0.06 -25.60
CA SER A 109 -19.18 0.20 -24.17
C SER A 109 -17.89 0.94 -23.80
N ARG A 110 -17.12 1.46 -24.76
CA ARG A 110 -15.85 2.19 -24.52
C ARG A 110 -14.82 1.44 -23.64
N LYS A 111 -15.02 0.14 -23.39
CA LYS A 111 -14.10 -0.68 -22.61
C LYS A 111 -12.84 -0.95 -23.41
N ASP A 112 -11.70 -0.88 -22.75
CA ASP A 112 -10.39 -1.18 -23.32
C ASP A 112 -9.79 -2.41 -22.60
N PRO A 113 -8.76 -3.07 -23.16
CA PRO A 113 -8.13 -4.26 -22.55
C PRO A 113 -7.25 -3.91 -21.32
N SER A 114 -7.39 -2.70 -20.78
CA SER A 114 -6.69 -2.25 -19.59
C SER A 114 -7.39 -2.76 -18.32
N THR A 115 -6.61 -2.92 -17.26
CA THR A 115 -7.13 -3.19 -15.92
C THR A 115 -8.06 -2.09 -15.41
N ALA A 116 -7.99 -0.89 -15.99
CA ALA A 116 -8.90 0.23 -15.72
C ALA A 116 -10.37 -0.08 -16.07
N CYS A 117 -10.62 -0.97 -17.03
CA CYS A 117 -11.96 -1.41 -17.41
C CYS A 117 -12.38 -2.76 -16.81
N CYS A 118 -11.55 -3.40 -15.99
CA CYS A 118 -11.98 -4.61 -15.26
C CYS A 118 -12.87 -4.22 -14.07
N GLU A 119 -14.04 -4.83 -13.93
CA GLU A 119 -14.97 -4.61 -12.81
C GLU A 119 -14.64 -5.49 -11.59
N ASP A 120 -14.17 -6.71 -11.84
CA ASP A 120 -13.99 -7.73 -10.81
C ASP A 120 -12.50 -8.07 -10.63
N MET A 121 -12.05 -8.15 -9.38
CA MET A 121 -10.74 -8.66 -8.99
C MET A 121 -10.91 -10.09 -8.48
N VAL A 122 -10.12 -11.02 -9.02
CA VAL A 122 -10.18 -12.44 -8.71
C VAL A 122 -8.86 -12.84 -8.07
N ILE A 123 -8.90 -13.22 -6.80
CA ILE A 123 -7.73 -13.64 -6.03
C ILE A 123 -7.79 -15.15 -5.88
N LYS A 124 -6.79 -15.85 -6.42
CA LYS A 124 -6.63 -17.29 -6.32
C LYS A 124 -5.59 -17.60 -5.27
N ILE A 125 -5.97 -18.33 -4.23
CA ILE A 125 -5.11 -18.65 -3.09
C ILE A 125 -4.96 -20.16 -3.02
N LYS A 126 -3.73 -20.66 -3.12
CA LYS A 126 -3.44 -22.10 -3.04
C LYS A 126 -3.44 -22.55 -1.58
N LEU A 127 -4.36 -23.44 -1.24
CA LEU A 127 -4.56 -23.96 0.11
C LEU A 127 -4.55 -25.50 0.08
N PRO A 128 -3.37 -26.11 -0.14
CA PRO A 128 -3.25 -27.57 -0.10
C PRO A 128 -3.65 -28.11 1.27
N GLU A 129 -4.26 -29.30 1.28
CA GLU A 129 -4.67 -30.05 2.47
C GLU A 129 -5.63 -29.31 3.43
N THR A 130 -6.25 -28.23 2.97
CA THR A 130 -7.16 -27.40 3.79
C THR A 130 -8.62 -27.73 3.50
N LYS A 131 -9.42 -27.90 4.56
CA LYS A 131 -10.88 -28.10 4.42
C LYS A 131 -11.60 -26.77 4.37
N VAL A 132 -12.66 -26.68 3.57
CA VAL A 132 -13.51 -25.48 3.46
C VAL A 132 -14.06 -24.97 4.79
N SER A 133 -14.37 -25.87 5.73
CA SER A 133 -14.94 -25.51 7.03
C SER A 133 -13.94 -24.78 7.94
N ASP A 134 -12.65 -24.94 7.69
CA ASP A 134 -11.58 -24.38 8.51
C ASP A 134 -11.06 -23.04 7.94
N ILE A 135 -11.63 -22.57 6.83
CA ILE A 135 -11.25 -21.33 6.17
C ILE A 135 -12.08 -20.18 6.74
N THR A 136 -11.42 -19.21 7.35
CA THR A 136 -12.02 -17.93 7.73
C THR A 136 -11.51 -16.86 6.78
N LEU A 137 -12.44 -16.17 6.10
CA LEU A 137 -12.13 -15.09 5.17
C LEU A 137 -12.83 -13.82 5.67
N ASP A 138 -12.04 -12.80 5.98
CA ASP A 138 -12.51 -11.45 6.28
C ASP A 138 -12.10 -10.51 5.15
N ILE A 139 -13.06 -9.74 4.65
CA ILE A 139 -12.85 -8.81 3.53
C ILE A 139 -13.24 -7.43 4.02
N GLN A 140 -12.27 -6.53 4.03
CA GLN A 140 -12.45 -5.11 4.24
C GLN A 140 -12.26 -4.36 2.91
N ASP A 141 -12.47 -3.05 2.92
CA ASP A 141 -12.45 -2.25 1.70
C ASP A 141 -11.11 -2.35 0.96
N LYS A 142 -9.98 -2.42 1.68
CA LYS A 142 -8.62 -2.48 1.08
C LYS A 142 -7.76 -3.61 1.62
N VAL A 143 -8.32 -4.50 2.41
CA VAL A 143 -7.58 -5.56 3.10
C VAL A 143 -8.36 -6.86 2.99
N LEU A 144 -7.67 -7.93 2.64
CA LEU A 144 -8.19 -9.29 2.65
C LEU A 144 -7.40 -10.09 3.68
N ASP A 145 -8.07 -10.57 4.72
CA ASP A 145 -7.49 -11.44 5.75
C ASP A 145 -8.05 -12.85 5.59
N LEU A 146 -7.18 -13.79 5.28
CA LEU A 146 -7.49 -15.20 5.24
C LEU A 146 -6.75 -15.92 6.36
N ARG A 147 -7.51 -16.63 7.19
CA ARG A 147 -7.00 -17.42 8.31
C ARG A 147 -7.43 -18.86 8.17
N THR A 148 -6.45 -19.76 8.17
CA THR A 148 -6.63 -21.20 8.31
C THR A 148 -5.77 -21.72 9.46
N PRO A 149 -5.96 -22.95 9.95
CA PRO A 149 -5.19 -23.48 11.07
C PRO A 149 -3.68 -23.51 10.82
N GLN A 150 -3.26 -23.70 9.56
CA GLN A 150 -1.86 -23.85 9.16
C GLN A 150 -1.30 -22.63 8.43
N LYS A 151 -2.15 -21.88 7.74
CA LYS A 151 -1.73 -20.79 6.85
C LYS A 151 -2.49 -19.50 7.16
N LYS A 152 -1.85 -18.38 6.87
CA LYS A 152 -2.44 -17.06 7.03
C LYS A 152 -2.01 -16.18 5.88
N LEU A 153 -2.94 -15.37 5.37
CA LEU A 153 -2.67 -14.39 4.34
C LEU A 153 -3.38 -13.09 4.71
N LEU A 154 -2.60 -12.08 5.07
CA LEU A 154 -3.07 -10.71 5.15
C LEU A 154 -2.58 -10.00 3.88
N LEU A 155 -3.51 -9.65 2.99
CA LEU A 155 -3.21 -9.05 1.70
C LEU A 155 -3.82 -7.67 1.60
N HIS A 156 -2.99 -6.68 1.29
CA HIS A 156 -3.44 -5.36 0.90
C HIS A 156 -3.88 -5.33 -0.56
N LEU A 157 -5.09 -4.86 -0.78
CA LEU A 157 -5.68 -4.76 -2.11
C LEU A 157 -5.22 -3.46 -2.78
N PRO A 158 -4.87 -3.50 -4.09
CA PRO A 158 -4.40 -2.32 -4.82
C PRO A 158 -5.49 -1.26 -5.01
N CYS A 159 -6.75 -1.68 -5.01
CA CYS A 159 -7.92 -0.82 -5.16
C CYS A 159 -8.96 -1.18 -4.09
N PRO A 160 -9.79 -0.20 -3.69
CA PRO A 160 -10.91 -0.49 -2.82
C PRO A 160 -11.91 -1.43 -3.51
N VAL A 161 -12.52 -2.31 -2.71
CA VAL A 161 -13.51 -3.29 -3.14
C VAL A 161 -14.80 -3.14 -2.36
N ASP A 162 -15.89 -3.66 -2.91
CA ASP A 162 -17.14 -3.82 -2.19
C ASP A 162 -17.10 -5.07 -1.30
N SER A 163 -16.83 -4.88 -0.01
CA SER A 163 -16.77 -5.95 1.00
C SER A 163 -18.09 -6.71 1.16
N LYS A 164 -19.24 -6.13 0.78
CA LYS A 164 -20.56 -6.75 1.01
C LYS A 164 -20.96 -7.71 -0.10
N ASN A 165 -20.50 -7.45 -1.33
CA ASN A 165 -20.89 -8.21 -2.52
C ASN A 165 -19.79 -9.14 -3.04
N GLY A 166 -18.82 -9.50 -2.21
CA GLY A 166 -17.79 -10.49 -2.53
C GLY A 166 -18.35 -11.90 -2.72
N LYS A 167 -17.77 -12.66 -3.66
CA LYS A 167 -18.09 -14.07 -3.90
C LYS A 167 -16.83 -14.90 -3.70
N ALA A 168 -16.87 -15.90 -2.83
CA ALA A 168 -15.79 -16.85 -2.67
C ALA A 168 -16.25 -18.26 -3.06
N ARG A 169 -15.39 -19.00 -3.76
CA ARG A 169 -15.59 -20.42 -4.07
C ARG A 169 -14.31 -21.19 -3.76
N PHE A 170 -14.44 -22.39 -3.22
CA PHE A 170 -13.31 -23.29 -3.04
C PHE A 170 -13.36 -24.37 -4.11
N LEU A 171 -12.30 -24.48 -4.88
CA LEU A 171 -12.11 -25.50 -5.92
C LEU A 171 -11.35 -26.66 -5.31
N SER A 172 -12.08 -27.67 -4.80
CA SER A 172 -11.49 -28.83 -4.14
C SER A 172 -10.60 -29.68 -5.04
N GLU A 173 -10.80 -29.64 -6.36
CA GLU A 173 -9.98 -30.39 -7.33
C GLU A 173 -8.57 -29.82 -7.48
N GLU A 174 -8.45 -28.48 -7.40
CA GLU A 174 -7.18 -27.77 -7.54
C GLU A 174 -6.60 -27.33 -6.19
N GLU A 175 -7.36 -27.52 -5.10
CA GLU A 175 -7.06 -27.00 -3.76
C GLU A 175 -6.85 -25.47 -3.74
N ILE A 176 -7.67 -24.75 -4.52
CA ILE A 176 -7.59 -23.29 -4.69
C ILE A 176 -8.85 -22.62 -4.15
N LEU A 177 -8.68 -21.61 -3.30
CA LEU A 177 -9.75 -20.67 -2.96
C LEU A 177 -9.74 -19.52 -3.97
N GLU A 178 -10.83 -19.38 -4.73
CA GLU A 178 -11.05 -18.26 -5.63
C GLU A 178 -11.99 -17.25 -4.98
N VAL A 179 -11.50 -16.03 -4.76
CA VAL A 179 -12.24 -14.91 -4.19
C VAL A 179 -12.44 -13.86 -5.27
N THR A 180 -13.67 -13.64 -5.69
CA THR A 180 -14.08 -12.60 -6.64
C THR A 180 -14.65 -11.41 -5.88
N LEU A 181 -14.00 -10.26 -6.00
CA LEU A 181 -14.35 -9.00 -5.34
C LEU A 181 -14.64 -7.95 -6.39
N ARG A 182 -15.78 -7.26 -6.29
CA ARG A 182 -16.07 -6.15 -7.20
C ARG A 182 -15.30 -4.92 -6.74
N MET A 183 -14.53 -4.31 -7.64
CA MET A 183 -13.78 -3.09 -7.36
C MET A 183 -14.70 -1.87 -7.33
N THR A 184 -14.39 -0.89 -6.48
CA THR A 184 -15.15 0.35 -6.32
C THR A 184 -14.25 1.56 -6.56
N ARG A 185 -14.09 1.98 -7.83
CA ARG A 185 -13.26 3.13 -8.19
C ARG A 185 -14.10 4.38 -8.45
N GLU A 186 -13.50 5.56 -8.24
CA GLU A 186 -14.19 6.84 -8.34
C GLU A 186 -14.84 7.08 -9.71
N PHE A 187 -14.24 6.60 -10.81
CA PHE A 187 -14.72 6.84 -12.18
C PHE A 187 -15.45 5.65 -12.82
N ASP A 188 -15.77 4.61 -12.05
CA ASP A 188 -16.45 3.42 -12.57
C ASP A 188 -17.81 3.75 -13.19
N PHE A 189 -18.49 4.79 -12.71
CA PHE A 189 -19.76 5.25 -13.29
C PHE A 189 -19.62 5.81 -14.71
N ILE A 190 -18.42 6.21 -15.15
CA ILE A 190 -18.18 6.68 -16.52
C ILE A 190 -17.81 5.50 -17.42
N ASN A 191 -17.04 4.55 -16.88
CA ASN A 191 -16.53 3.41 -17.63
C ASN A 191 -17.60 2.32 -17.86
N PHE A 192 -18.62 2.26 -17.01
CA PHE A 192 -19.65 1.20 -17.03
C PHE A 192 -21.09 1.73 -17.18
N ALA A 193 -21.27 2.96 -17.66
CA ALA A 193 -22.57 3.57 -17.96
C ALA A 193 -23.14 3.15 -19.32
#